data_AF-A0A956EQN6-F1
#
_entry.id   AF-A0A956EQN6-F1
#
_cell.length_a   1.000
_cell.length_b   1.000
_cell.length_c   1.000
_cell.angle_alpha   90.00
_cell.angle_beta   90.00
_cell.angle_gamma   90.00
#
_symmetry.space_group_name_H-M   'P 1'
#
loop_
_entity.id
_entity.type
_entity.pdbx_description
1 polymer ?
#
loop_
_entity_poly.entity_id
_entity_poly.type
_entity_poly.pdbx_seq_one_letter_code
_entity_poly.pdbx_strand_id
1 'polypeptide(L)' 'SAPGVPAKHTIGGTTIIVVPGQPAQSQLWVRSGLRDLEAMPPLGTELVNQPGQDAIAQLILSLPSQ' A
#
# COMPACT_ATOMS: atom_id res chain seq x y z
N SER A 1 14.22 -8.44 8.30
CA SER A 1 12.98 -8.30 7.53
C SER A 1 12.17 -7.16 8.12
N ALA A 2 11.54 -6.32 7.31
CA ALA A 2 10.66 -5.27 7.84
C ALA A 2 9.47 -5.91 8.60
N PRO A 3 9.04 -5.35 9.74
CA PRO A 3 7.88 -5.86 10.47
C PRO A 3 6.61 -5.73 9.64
N GLY A 4 5.76 -6.76 9.64
CA GLY A 4 4.48 -6.76 8.94
C GLY A 4 4.06 -8.15 8.43
N VAL A 5 2.89 -8.21 7.78
CA VAL A 5 2.40 -9.43 7.13
C VAL A 5 3.07 -9.55 5.76
N PRO A 6 3.81 -10.66 5.48
CA PRO A 6 4.38 -10.90 4.17
C PRO A 6 3.30 -10.99 3.10
N ALA A 7 3.54 -10.34 1.96
CA ALA A 7 2.72 -10.50 0.78
C ALA A 7 3.15 -11.74 0.00
N LYS A 8 2.23 -12.29 -0.78
CA LYS A 8 2.51 -13.43 -1.69
C LYS A 8 3.38 -13.03 -2.88
N HIS A 9 3.28 -11.78 -3.33
CA HIS A 9 3.94 -11.26 -4.52
C HIS A 9 4.83 -10.07 -4.15
N THR A 10 5.81 -9.75 -5.00
CA THR A 10 6.55 -8.48 -4.93
C THR A 10 5.87 -7.50 -5.85
N ILE A 11 5.39 -6.36 -5.33
CA ILE A 11 4.66 -5.34 -6.10
C ILE A 11 5.30 -3.98 -5.76
N GLY A 12 5.68 -3.20 -6.77
CA GLY A 12 6.35 -1.90 -6.57
C GLY A 12 7.59 -1.97 -5.66
N GLY A 13 8.34 -3.07 -5.71
CA GLY A 13 9.57 -3.27 -4.92
C GLY A 13 9.35 -3.66 -3.45
N THR A 14 8.11 -3.83 -2.99
CA THR A 14 7.80 -4.27 -1.61
C THR A 14 7.23 -5.67 -1.57
N THR A 15 7.56 -6.41 -0.51
CA THR A 15 7.05 -7.77 -0.21
C THR A 15 6.20 -7.81 1.06
N ILE A 16 5.82 -6.65 1.61
CA ILE A 16 5.08 -6.53 2.87
C ILE A 16 3.79 -5.75 2.62
N ILE A 17 2.67 -6.24 3.16
CA ILE A 17 1.36 -5.62 2.94
C ILE A 17 1.34 -4.21 3.54
N VAL A 18 1.79 -4.08 4.79
CA VAL A 18 1.93 -2.81 5.51
C VAL A 18 3.24 -2.80 6.30
N VAL A 19 4.06 -1.79 6.07
CA VAL A 19 5.25 -1.46 6.87
C VAL A 19 4.90 -0.22 7.69
N PRO A 20 4.74 -0.33 9.03
CA PRO A 20 4.39 0.81 9.89
C PRO A 20 5.34 2.00 9.67
N GLY A 21 4.77 3.20 9.59
CA GLY A 21 5.54 4.43 9.35
C GLY A 21 6.09 4.61 7.93
N GLN A 22 5.94 3.63 7.04
CA GLN A 22 6.58 3.63 5.71
C GLN A 22 5.58 3.32 4.59
N PRO A 23 4.73 4.28 4.19
CA PRO A 23 3.73 4.09 3.12
C PRO A 23 4.33 3.59 1.80
N ALA A 24 5.43 4.20 1.35
CA ALA A 24 6.08 3.82 0.09
C ALA A 24 6.66 2.39 0.08
N GLN A 25 6.88 1.79 1.25
CA GLN A 25 7.30 0.39 1.40
C GLN A 25 6.12 -0.56 1.67
N SER A 26 4.89 -0.05 1.67
CA SER A 26 3.67 -0.82 1.96
C SER A 26 2.91 -1.09 0.68
N GLN A 27 2.67 -2.37 0.35
CA GLN A 27 1.88 -2.72 -0.84
C GLN A 27 0.49 -2.09 -0.83
N LEU A 28 -0.12 -1.92 0.35
CA LEU A 28 -1.43 -1.28 0.47
C LEU A 28 -1.47 0.12 -0.17
N TRP A 29 -0.43 0.95 0.09
CA TRP A 29 -0.36 2.31 -0.46
C TRP A 29 0.15 2.33 -1.90
N VAL A 30 1.10 1.46 -2.24
CA VAL A 30 1.61 1.33 -3.61
C VAL A 30 0.45 0.99 -4.54
N ARG A 31 -0.32 -0.06 -4.22
CA ARG A 31 -1.39 -0.58 -5.09
C ARG A 31 -2.57 0.37 -5.25
N SER A 32 -2.82 1.27 -4.30
CA SER A 32 -3.86 2.30 -4.45
C SER A 32 -3.49 3.39 -5.46
N GLY A 33 -2.20 3.60 -5.70
CA GLY A 33 -1.68 4.51 -6.72
C GLY A 33 -1.51 3.89 -8.11
N LEU A 34 -1.50 2.57 -8.23
CA LEU A 34 -1.28 1.88 -9.51
C LEU A 34 -2.49 2.01 -10.46
N ARG A 35 -2.22 1.78 -11.74
CA ARG A 35 -3.20 1.77 -12.84
C ARG A 35 -3.01 0.57 -13.77
N ASP A 36 -2.65 -0.57 -13.19
CA ASP A 36 -2.35 -1.83 -13.89
C ASP A 36 -3.02 -3.03 -13.20
N LEU A 37 -2.67 -4.25 -13.64
CA LEU A 37 -3.22 -5.50 -13.12
C LEU A 37 -2.90 -5.75 -11.64
N GLU A 38 -1.93 -5.03 -11.08
CA GLU A 38 -1.54 -5.14 -9.69
C GLU A 38 -2.27 -4.12 -8.80
N ALA A 39 -3.01 -3.17 -9.39
CA ALA A 39 -3.74 -2.13 -8.67
C ALA A 39 -4.79 -2.68 -7.70
N MET A 40 -5.04 -1.91 -6.64
CA MET A 40 -6.20 -2.08 -5.76
C MET A 40 -6.85 -0.73 -5.49
N PRO A 41 -8.13 -0.55 -5.87
CA PRO A 41 -9.04 -1.55 -6.39
C PRO A 41 -8.68 -1.98 -7.84
N PRO A 42 -9.20 -3.13 -8.32
CA PRO A 42 -8.79 -3.71 -9.59
C PRO A 42 -9.11 -2.82 -10.80
N LEU A 43 -8.42 -3.06 -11.92
CA LEU A 43 -8.77 -2.45 -13.19
C LEU A 43 -10.25 -2.61 -13.52
N GLY A 44 -10.88 -1.52 -13.97
CA GLY A 44 -12.30 -1.47 -14.31
C GLY A 44 -13.22 -1.02 -13.17
N THR A 45 -12.69 -0.76 -11.98
CA THR A 45 -13.44 -0.12 -10.88
C THR A 45 -13.13 1.37 -10.76
N GLU A 46 -13.88 2.06 -9.90
CA GLU A 46 -13.54 3.44 -9.49
C GLU A 46 -12.13 3.48 -8.88
N LEU A 47 -11.39 4.51 -9.23
CA LEU A 47 -10.03 4.71 -8.77
C LEU A 47 -10.01 5.29 -7.36
N VAL A 48 -8.99 4.92 -6.58
CA VAL A 48 -8.66 5.70 -5.37
C VAL A 48 -8.20 7.08 -5.83
N ASN A 49 -8.93 8.09 -5.40
CA ASN A 49 -8.59 9.49 -5.61
C ASN A 49 -7.48 9.93 -4.66
N GLN A 50 -6.93 11.13 -4.89
CA GLN A 50 -5.81 11.63 -4.08
C GLN A 50 -6.12 11.68 -2.58
N PRO A 51 -7.28 12.23 -2.12
CA PRO A 51 -7.61 12.22 -0.69
C PRO A 51 -7.68 10.81 -0.08
N GLY A 52 -8.18 9.82 -0.82
CA GLY A 52 -8.22 8.43 -0.37
C GLY A 52 -6.82 7.82 -0.25
N GLN A 53 -5.94 8.10 -1.21
CA GLN A 53 -4.54 7.64 -1.16
C GLN A 53 -3.78 8.31 0.00
N ASP A 54 -4.04 9.59 0.26
CA ASP A 54 -3.47 10.33 1.38
C ASP A 54 -3.97 9.76 2.72
N ALA A 55 -5.25 9.41 2.83
CA ALA A 55 -5.81 8.77 4.02
C ALA A 55 -5.14 7.42 4.32
N ILE A 56 -4.86 6.61 3.29
CA ILE A 56 -4.10 5.36 3.44
C ILE A 56 -2.67 5.65 3.92
N ALA A 57 -2.01 6.68 3.38
CA ALA A 57 -0.68 7.08 3.83
C ALA A 57 -0.69 7.48 5.31
N GLN A 58 -1.65 8.31 5.73
CA GLN A 58 -1.81 8.75 7.12
C GLN A 58 -2.10 7.60 8.07
N LEU A 59 -2.95 6.65 7.66
CA LEU A 59 -3.19 5.42 8.42
C LEU A 59 -1.86 4.70 8.68
N ILE A 60 -1.07 4.43 7.64
CA ILE A 60 0.21 3.71 7.76
C ILE A 60 1.21 4.49 8.62
N LEU A 61 1.27 5.82 8.48
CA LEU A 61 2.12 6.69 9.29
C LEU A 61 1.73 6.67 10.78
N SER A 62 0.45 6.51 11.09
CA SER A 62 -0.06 6.47 12.47
C SER A 62 0.17 5.12 13.17
N LEU A 63 0.56 4.07 12.44
CA LEU A 63 0.77 2.76 13.04
C LEU A 63 1.99 2.75 13.97
N PRO A 64 1.91 2.06 15.12
CA PRO A 64 3.05 1.92 16.02
C PRO A 64 4.20 1.21 15.31
N SER A 65 5.41 1.78 15.40
CA SER A 65 6.63 1.11 14.98
C SER A 65 6.93 -0.01 15.98
N GLN A 66 7.14 -1.23 15.49
CA GLN A 66 7.60 -2.36 16.30
C GLN A 66 9.12 -2.44 16.36
#